data_AF-A0A373IWL2-F1
#
_entry.id   AF-A0A373IWL2-F1
#
_cell.length_a   1.000
_cell.length_b   1.000
_cell.length_c   1.000
_cell.angle_alpha   90.00
_cell.angle_beta   90.00
_cell.angle_gamma   90.00
#
_symmetry.space_group_name_H-M   'P 1'
#
loop_
_entity.id
_entity.type
_entity.pdbx_description
1 polymer ?
#
loop_
_entity_poly.entity_id
_entity_poly.type
_entity_poly.pdbx_seq_one_letter_code
_entity_poly.pdbx_strand_id
1 'polypeptide(L)'
;MDHIKQICIAPPQNGVCEVIVVYEREDAGLKPDNGHYLSIDLGLHNLMTCYDSENGASFIFGRKYLSLCHYYHKEIARVQSQWYSQQTGQGIRYPKTSGHIRRLHRKKRQAVKDYLHKITRYIVEYCREKEITSVILTSEKESETEKRKWIDTDGR
;
A
#
# COMPACT_ATOMS: atom_id res chain seq x y z
N MET A 1 30.73 -4.15 7.56
CA MET A 1 29.92 -5.16 8.28
C MET A 1 28.71 -4.43 8.79
N ASP A 2 27.50 -4.88 8.49
CA ASP A 2 26.28 -4.19 8.92
C ASP A 2 26.16 -4.24 10.45
N HIS A 3 25.93 -3.08 11.09
CA HIS A 3 25.85 -2.98 12.54
C HIS A 3 24.44 -3.32 13.01
N ILE A 4 24.28 -4.43 13.74
CA ILE A 4 22.99 -4.83 14.32
C ILE A 4 22.64 -3.85 15.45
N LYS A 5 21.55 -3.10 15.29
CA LYS A 5 21.03 -2.19 16.31
C LYS A 5 20.17 -2.91 17.33
N GLN A 6 19.31 -3.83 16.87
CA GLN A 6 18.34 -4.48 17.73
C GLN A 6 17.96 -5.84 17.18
N ILE A 7 17.77 -6.79 18.09
CA ILE A 7 17.15 -8.08 17.80
C ILE A 7 15.85 -8.13 18.60
N CYS A 8 14.71 -8.16 17.92
CA CYS A 8 13.41 -8.37 18.54
C CYS A 8 13.00 -9.82 18.34
N ILE A 9 12.68 -10.50 19.43
CA ILE A 9 12.11 -11.84 19.39
C ILE A 9 10.62 -11.68 19.68
N ALA A 10 9.78 -11.86 18.67
CA ALA A 10 8.34 -11.82 18.85
C ALA A 10 7.87 -13.09 19.58
N PRO A 11 6.92 -12.97 20.53
CA PRO A 11 6.32 -14.13 21.18
C PRO A 11 5.77 -15.12 20.14
N PRO A 12 5.95 -16.44 20.35
CA PRO A 12 5.58 -17.42 19.34
C PRO A 12 4.08 -17.41 19.06
N GLN A 13 3.72 -17.27 17.77
CA GLN A 13 2.36 -17.45 17.29
C GLN A 13 2.27 -18.76 16.50
N ASN A 14 1.34 -19.66 16.88
CA ASN A 14 1.18 -20.98 16.26
C ASN A 14 2.47 -21.83 16.22
N GLY A 15 3.30 -21.74 17.26
CA GLY A 15 4.57 -22.49 17.35
C GLY A 15 5.72 -21.91 16.53
N VAL A 16 5.52 -20.77 15.85
CA VAL A 16 6.57 -20.08 15.10
C VAL A 16 7.01 -18.85 15.89
N CYS A 17 8.32 -18.74 16.14
CA CYS A 17 8.94 -17.55 16.69
C CYS A 17 9.53 -16.71 15.55
N GLU A 18 9.17 -15.43 15.50
CA GLU A 18 9.69 -14.49 14.51
C GLU A 18 10.82 -13.69 15.13
N VAL A 19 12.01 -13.76 14.52
CA VAL A 19 13.17 -12.97 14.92
C VAL A 19 13.33 -11.83 13.92
N ILE A 20 13.19 -10.60 14.41
CA ILE A 20 13.33 -9.38 13.61
C ILE A 20 14.70 -8.78 13.94
N VAL A 21 15.59 -8.76 12.96
CA VAL A 21 16.92 -8.14 13.08
C VAL A 21 16.88 -6.76 12.44
N VAL A 22 17.03 -5.73 13.25
CA VAL A 22 17.18 -4.34 12.81
C VAL A 22 18.67 -4.02 12.76
N TYR A 23 19.18 -3.73 11.57
CA TYR A 23 20.56 -3.36 11.35
C TYR A 23 20.63 -2.01 10.63
N GLU A 24 21.72 -1.29 10.89
CA GLU A 24 22.04 -0.06 10.20
C GLU A 24 22.86 -0.37 8.95
N ARG A 25 22.50 0.31 7.87
CA ARG A 25 23.22 0.32 6.62
C ARG A 25 23.52 1.76 6.30
N GLU A 26 24.73 2.05 5.84
CA GLU A 26 25.02 3.37 5.28
C GLU A 26 24.09 3.60 4.09
N ASP A 27 23.38 4.72 4.12
CA ASP A 27 22.59 5.16 2.99
C ASP A 27 23.56 5.42 1.82
N ALA A 28 23.16 5.00 0.62
CA ALA A 28 23.87 5.44 -0.56
C ALA A 28 23.80 6.96 -0.61
N GLY A 29 24.96 7.62 -0.78
CA GLY A 29 25.01 9.07 -0.89
C GLY A 29 24.04 9.58 -1.96
N LEU A 30 23.38 10.70 -1.67
CA LEU A 30 22.52 11.35 -2.65
C LEU A 30 23.33 11.67 -3.91
N LYS A 31 22.77 11.35 -5.08
CA LYS A 31 23.35 11.82 -6.34
C LYS A 31 23.25 13.36 -6.38
N PRO A 32 24.23 14.05 -6.98
CA PRO A 32 24.12 15.49 -7.20
C PRO A 32 22.88 15.77 -8.06
N ASP A 33 22.22 16.89 -7.79
CA ASP A 33 21.11 17.36 -8.61
C ASP A 33 21.60 17.64 -10.04
N ASN A 34 20.97 17.01 -11.03
CA ASN A 34 21.27 17.19 -12.44
C ASN A 34 20.23 18.06 -13.16
N GLY A 35 19.26 18.64 -12.44
CA GLY A 35 18.18 19.43 -13.04
C GLY A 35 17.13 18.60 -13.78
N HIS A 36 17.19 17.27 -13.66
CA HIS A 36 16.24 16.34 -14.25
C HIS A 36 15.32 15.78 -13.18
N TYR A 37 14.03 16.10 -13.29
CA TYR A 37 13.04 15.81 -12.27
C TYR A 37 11.94 14.88 -12.80
N LEU A 38 11.56 13.93 -11.95
CA LEU A 38 10.27 13.23 -12.10
C LEU A 38 9.27 13.81 -11.11
N SER A 39 8.27 14.52 -11.60
CA SER A 39 7.14 14.98 -10.81
C SER A 39 6.07 13.90 -10.76
N ILE A 40 5.62 13.52 -9.57
CA ILE A 40 4.61 12.49 -9.35
C ILE A 40 3.48 13.08 -8.52
N ASP A 41 2.29 13.14 -9.13
CA ASP A 41 1.05 13.54 -8.47
C ASP A 41 0.22 12.32 -8.10
N LEU A 42 -0.01 12.12 -6.81
CA LEU A 42 -0.78 11.00 -6.29
C LEU A 42 -2.27 11.34 -6.26
N GLY A 43 -3.12 10.42 -6.75
CA GLY A 43 -4.57 10.65 -6.82
C GLY A 43 -5.40 9.38 -6.62
N LEU A 44 -6.72 9.55 -6.54
CA LEU A 44 -7.66 8.43 -6.35
C LEU A 44 -8.05 7.75 -7.65
N HIS A 45 -8.34 8.52 -8.70
CA HIS A 45 -8.73 8.00 -10.02
C HIS A 45 -7.51 7.53 -10.83
N ASN A 46 -6.49 8.39 -10.84
CA ASN A 46 -5.15 8.08 -11.29
C ASN A 46 -4.32 7.91 -10.04
N LEU A 47 -3.99 6.66 -9.69
CA LEU A 47 -3.14 6.35 -8.53
C LEU A 47 -1.91 7.26 -8.50
N MET A 48 -1.29 7.45 -9.66
CA MET A 48 -0.27 8.47 -9.84
C MET A 48 -0.18 8.96 -11.29
N THR A 49 0.14 10.23 -11.44
CA THR A 49 0.44 10.90 -12.71
C THR A 49 1.89 11.37 -12.65
N CYS A 50 2.71 10.91 -13.58
CA CYS A 50 4.14 11.21 -13.63
C CYS A 50 4.46 12.12 -14.81
N TYR A 51 5.38 13.07 -14.61
CA TYR A 51 5.89 13.97 -15.63
C TYR A 51 7.42 14.07 -15.53
N ASP A 52 8.09 13.78 -16.64
CA ASP A 52 9.54 13.91 -16.81
C ASP A 52 9.88 15.30 -17.37
N SER A 53 10.68 16.06 -16.62
CA SER A 53 10.98 17.46 -16.95
C SER A 53 11.92 17.65 -18.14
N GLU A 54 12.73 16.66 -18.51
CA GLU A 54 13.74 16.80 -19.56
C GLU A 54 13.18 16.40 -20.93
N ASN A 55 12.51 15.25 -21.01
CA ASN A 55 11.98 14.75 -22.28
C ASN A 55 10.48 15.04 -22.48
N GLY A 56 9.79 15.57 -21.48
CA GLY A 56 8.37 15.90 -21.53
C GLY A 56 7.42 14.70 -21.51
N ALA A 57 7.93 13.48 -21.24
CA ALA A 57 7.10 12.29 -21.15
C ALA A 57 6.12 12.40 -19.97
N SER A 58 4.89 11.94 -20.20
CA SER A 58 3.88 11.80 -19.15
C SER A 58 3.30 10.40 -19.16
N PHE A 59 3.09 9.84 -17.98
CA PHE A 59 2.53 8.50 -17.82
C PHE A 59 1.67 8.41 -16.58
N ILE A 60 0.60 7.62 -16.67
CA ILE A 60 -0.44 7.54 -15.64
C ILE A 60 -0.59 6.08 -15.21
N PHE A 61 -0.54 5.83 -13.90
CA PHE A 61 -0.94 4.56 -13.32
C PHE A 61 -2.23 4.77 -12.55
N GLY A 62 -3.22 3.88 -12.72
CA GLY A 62 -4.46 4.03 -11.94
C GLY A 62 -5.61 3.13 -12.35
N ARG A 63 -5.86 2.95 -13.66
CA ARG A 63 -7.02 2.16 -14.13
C ARG A 63 -7.04 0.74 -13.57
N LYS A 64 -5.88 0.08 -13.51
CA LYS A 64 -5.74 -1.26 -12.96
C LYS A 64 -5.92 -1.29 -11.44
N TYR A 65 -5.41 -0.29 -10.72
CA TYR A 65 -5.63 -0.14 -9.27
C TYR A 65 -7.12 -0.03 -8.93
N LEU A 66 -7.81 0.90 -9.61
CA LEU A 66 -9.23 1.16 -9.36
C LEU A 66 -10.08 -0.07 -9.68
N SER A 67 -9.80 -0.74 -10.80
CA SER A 67 -10.47 -2.00 -11.19
C SER A 67 -10.27 -3.10 -10.14
N LEU A 68 -9.04 -3.27 -9.65
CA LEU A 68 -8.71 -4.23 -8.59
C LEU A 68 -9.49 -3.94 -7.30
N CYS A 69 -9.50 -2.68 -6.87
CA CYS A 69 -10.25 -2.24 -5.70
C CYS A 69 -11.75 -2.49 -5.87
N HIS A 70 -12.32 -2.12 -7.01
CA HIS A 70 -13.73 -2.34 -7.33
C HIS A 70 -14.12 -3.82 -7.33
N TYR A 71 -13.27 -4.70 -7.89
CA TYR A 71 -13.49 -6.14 -7.85
C TYR A 71 -13.64 -6.64 -6.41
N TYR A 72 -12.67 -6.33 -5.54
CA TYR A 72 -12.72 -6.79 -4.15
C TYR A 72 -13.86 -6.14 -3.35
N HIS A 73 -14.17 -4.85 -3.57
CA HIS A 73 -15.30 -4.20 -2.90
C HIS A 73 -16.63 -4.87 -3.23
N LYS A 74 -16.88 -5.16 -4.51
CA LYS A 74 -18.09 -5.86 -4.94
C LYS A 74 -18.17 -7.26 -4.32
N GLU A 75 -17.08 -8.00 -4.35
CA GLU A 75 -17.06 -9.38 -3.83
C GLU A 75 -17.22 -9.43 -2.30
N ILE A 76 -16.56 -8.52 -1.58
CA ILE A 76 -16.73 -8.39 -0.12
C ILE A 76 -18.18 -8.03 0.22
N ALA A 77 -18.77 -7.03 -0.46
CA ALA A 77 -20.15 -6.62 -0.21
C ALA A 77 -21.15 -7.75 -0.46
N ARG A 78 -20.97 -8.50 -1.56
CA ARG A 78 -21.79 -9.65 -1.92
C ARG A 78 -21.76 -10.74 -0.83
N VAL A 79 -20.56 -11.16 -0.45
CA VAL A 79 -20.37 -12.21 0.56
C VAL A 79 -20.84 -11.76 1.94
N GLN A 80 -20.57 -10.51 2.30
CA GLN A 80 -20.96 -9.93 3.58
C GLN A 80 -22.48 -9.83 3.70
N SER A 81 -23.17 -9.39 2.65
CA SER A 81 -24.64 -9.37 2.61
C SER A 81 -25.22 -10.77 2.84
N GLN A 82 -24.75 -11.77 2.08
CA GLN A 82 -25.22 -13.16 2.21
C GLN A 82 -24.99 -13.73 3.62
N TRP A 83 -23.82 -13.47 4.21
CA TRP A 83 -23.46 -13.97 5.54
C TRP A 83 -24.23 -13.25 6.67
N TYR A 84 -24.49 -11.95 6.51
CA TYR A 84 -25.18 -11.18 7.54
C TYR A 84 -26.67 -11.49 7.54
N SER A 85 -27.30 -11.64 6.36
CA SER A 85 -28.71 -12.04 6.24
C SER A 85 -29.02 -13.39 6.90
N GLN A 86 -28.10 -14.35 6.80
CA GLN A 86 -28.23 -15.65 7.47
C GLN A 86 -28.21 -15.52 9.00
N GLN A 87 -27.29 -14.71 9.54
CA GLN A 87 -27.21 -14.47 10.98
C GLN A 87 -28.43 -13.72 11.51
N THR A 88 -28.90 -12.69 10.79
CA THR A 88 -30.11 -11.95 11.19
C THR A 88 -31.35 -12.85 11.16
N GLY A 89 -31.45 -13.76 10.19
CA GLY A 89 -32.53 -14.76 10.14
C GLY A 89 -32.53 -15.73 11.33
N GLN A 90 -31.38 -15.89 12.00
CA GLN A 90 -31.23 -16.65 13.24
C GLN A 90 -31.44 -15.81 14.51
N GLY A 91 -31.91 -14.57 14.38
CA GLY A 91 -32.16 -13.66 15.51
C GLY A 91 -30.91 -12.96 16.05
N ILE A 92 -29.77 -13.04 15.35
CA ILE A 92 -28.54 -12.34 15.78
C ILE A 92 -28.68 -10.84 15.48
N ARG A 93 -28.77 -10.03 16.53
CA ARG A 93 -28.88 -8.56 16.44
C ARG A 93 -27.66 -7.88 15.81
N TYR A 94 -26.46 -8.44 16.03
CA TYR A 94 -25.19 -7.90 15.53
C TYR A 94 -24.39 -8.97 14.78
N PRO A 95 -24.59 -9.09 13.45
CA PRO A 95 -23.90 -10.06 12.63
C PRO A 95 -22.37 -9.92 12.72
N LYS A 96 -21.68 -11.04 12.95
CA LYS A 96 -20.21 -11.08 13.03
C LYS A 96 -19.61 -11.40 11.66
N THR A 97 -18.39 -10.95 11.43
CA THR A 97 -17.66 -11.24 10.18
C THR A 97 -17.16 -12.68 10.12
N SER A 98 -17.27 -13.33 8.96
CA SER A 98 -16.80 -14.70 8.74
C SER A 98 -15.30 -14.77 8.45
N GLY A 99 -14.70 -15.94 8.65
CA GLY A 99 -13.31 -16.20 8.23
C GLY A 99 -13.12 -16.07 6.72
N HIS A 100 -14.16 -16.29 5.92
CA HIS A 100 -14.14 -16.08 4.47
C HIS A 100 -14.04 -14.59 4.11
N ILE A 101 -14.84 -13.73 4.75
CA ILE A 101 -14.75 -12.26 4.57
C ILE A 101 -13.37 -11.75 4.98
N ARG A 102 -12.84 -12.18 6.13
CA ARG A 102 -11.46 -11.82 6.55
C ARG A 102 -10.41 -12.25 5.53
N ARG A 103 -10.57 -13.44 4.92
CA ARG A 103 -9.68 -13.93 3.86
C ARG A 103 -9.75 -13.06 2.60
N LEU A 104 -10.93 -12.58 2.21
CA LEU A 104 -11.10 -11.65 1.09
C LEU A 104 -10.40 -10.31 1.36
N HIS A 105 -10.56 -9.74 2.56
CA HIS A 105 -9.81 -8.53 2.94
C HIS A 105 -8.30 -8.75 2.88
N ARG A 106 -7.80 -9.89 3.37
CA ARG A 106 -6.36 -10.23 3.26
C ARG A 106 -5.90 -10.32 1.81
N LYS A 107 -6.67 -10.99 0.95
CA LYS A 107 -6.37 -11.09 -0.50
C LYS A 107 -6.34 -9.72 -1.16
N LYS A 108 -7.31 -8.84 -0.85
CA LYS A 108 -7.32 -7.45 -1.31
C LYS A 108 -6.03 -6.72 -0.92
N ARG A 109 -5.66 -6.76 0.36
CA ARG A 109 -4.44 -6.10 0.86
C ARG A 109 -3.19 -6.60 0.14
N GLN A 110 -3.06 -7.92 -0.04
CA GLN A 110 -1.92 -8.51 -0.73
C GLN A 110 -1.85 -8.10 -2.21
N ALA A 111 -3.00 -8.09 -2.90
CA ALA A 111 -3.05 -7.73 -4.31
C ALA A 111 -2.73 -6.23 -4.54
N VAL A 112 -3.23 -5.36 -3.66
CA VAL A 112 -2.90 -3.92 -3.68
C VAL A 112 -1.41 -3.72 -3.41
N LYS A 113 -0.86 -4.38 -2.38
CA LYS A 113 0.56 -4.31 -2.04
C LYS A 113 1.45 -4.74 -3.21
N ASP A 114 1.15 -5.89 -3.84
CA ASP A 114 1.87 -6.38 -5.01
C ASP A 114 1.81 -5.39 -6.18
N TYR A 115 0.64 -4.82 -6.45
CA TYR A 115 0.48 -3.82 -7.50
C TYR A 115 1.31 -2.56 -7.25
N LEU A 116 1.30 -2.04 -6.01
CA LEU A 116 2.10 -0.88 -5.63
C LEU A 116 3.60 -1.15 -5.76
N HIS A 117 4.08 -2.30 -5.30
CA HIS A 117 5.50 -2.67 -5.44
C HIS A 117 5.94 -2.81 -6.90
N LYS A 118 5.07 -3.29 -7.78
CA LYS A 118 5.36 -3.37 -9.22
C LYS A 118 5.50 -1.99 -9.84
N ILE A 119 4.65 -1.04 -9.44
CA ILE A 119 4.75 0.33 -9.95
C ILE A 119 5.98 1.03 -9.39
N THR A 120 6.24 0.95 -8.09
CA THR A 120 7.42 1.61 -7.51
C THR A 120 8.70 1.06 -8.11
N ARG A 121 8.77 -0.25 -8.37
CA ARG A 121 9.88 -0.85 -9.12
C ARG A 121 10.00 -0.23 -10.52
N TYR A 122 8.90 -0.14 -11.27
CA TYR A 122 8.92 0.48 -12.59
C TYR A 122 9.44 1.94 -12.54
N ILE A 123 9.01 2.74 -11.57
CA ILE A 123 9.47 4.12 -11.40
C ILE A 123 10.96 4.18 -11.13
N VAL A 124 11.46 3.34 -10.21
CA VAL A 124 12.89 3.29 -9.89
C VAL A 124 13.70 2.92 -11.13
N GLU A 125 13.24 1.93 -11.91
CA GLU A 125 13.88 1.54 -13.16
C GLU A 125 13.86 2.67 -14.19
N TYR A 126 12.73 3.36 -14.33
CA TYR A 126 12.60 4.53 -15.20
C TYR A 126 13.57 5.65 -14.80
N CYS A 127 13.63 6.01 -13.52
CA CYS A 127 14.56 7.02 -13.02
C CYS A 127 16.02 6.61 -13.26
N ARG A 128 16.34 5.32 -13.12
CA ARG A 128 17.69 4.81 -13.38
C ARG A 128 18.05 4.90 -14.86
N GLU A 129 17.15 4.49 -15.76
CA GLU A 129 17.36 4.51 -17.21
C GLU A 129 17.44 5.94 -17.77
N LYS A 130 16.71 6.88 -17.17
CA LYS A 130 16.70 8.30 -17.55
C LYS A 130 17.68 9.16 -16.77
N GLU A 131 18.47 8.57 -15.89
CA GLU A 131 19.41 9.28 -15.02
C GLU A 131 18.78 10.37 -14.14
N ILE A 132 17.49 10.24 -13.82
CA ILE A 132 16.76 11.15 -12.93
C ILE A 132 17.30 10.96 -11.50
N THR A 133 17.82 12.03 -10.90
CA THR A 133 18.35 12.01 -9.52
C THR A 133 17.33 12.48 -8.49
N SER A 134 16.33 13.25 -8.93
CA SER A 134 15.41 13.97 -8.06
C SER A 134 13.96 13.65 -8.41
N VAL A 135 13.20 13.15 -7.43
CA VAL A 135 11.76 12.84 -7.58
C VAL A 135 10.97 13.78 -6.69
N ILE A 136 10.01 14.51 -7.28
CA ILE A 136 9.12 15.43 -6.58
C ILE A 136 7.78 14.75 -6.41
N LEU A 137 7.33 14.57 -5.16
CA LEU A 137 6.02 14.00 -4.86
C LEU A 137 5.04 15.10 -4.44
N THR A 138 3.87 15.16 -5.08
CA THR A 138 2.73 15.94 -4.61
C THR A 138 1.69 15.03 -4.00
N SER A 139 1.26 15.37 -2.79
CA SER A 139 0.16 14.72 -2.08
C SER A 139 -0.70 15.77 -1.41
N GLU A 140 -2.02 15.60 -1.47
CA GLU A 140 -2.92 16.40 -0.63
C GLU A 140 -2.56 16.22 0.85
N LYS A 141 -2.61 17.31 1.63
CA LYS A 141 -2.45 17.22 3.07
C LYS A 141 -3.67 16.49 3.64
N GLU A 142 -3.47 15.29 4.18
CA GLU A 142 -4.50 14.62 4.99
C GLU A 142 -4.93 15.53 6.15
N SER A 143 -6.25 15.78 6.26
CA SER A 143 -6.83 16.45 7.42
C SER A 143 -6.63 15.59 8.68
N GLU A 144 -6.38 16.20 9.85
CA GLU A 144 -6.17 15.48 11.11
C GLU A 144 -7.33 14.53 11.48
N THR A 145 -8.53 14.84 11.01
CA THR A 145 -9.76 14.05 11.19
C THR A 145 -9.67 12.68 10.52
N GLU A 146 -8.93 12.56 9.41
CA GLU A 146 -8.81 11.35 8.62
C GLU A 146 -7.73 10.41 9.18
N LYS A 147 -6.64 10.99 9.72
CA LYS A 147 -5.57 10.27 10.43
C LYS A 147 -6.08 9.48 11.65
N ARG A 148 -7.03 10.06 12.41
CA ARG A 148 -7.64 9.40 13.58
C ARG A 148 -8.42 8.14 13.20
N LYS A 149 -9.08 8.10 12.04
CA LYS A 149 -9.88 6.93 11.61
C LYS A 149 -9.02 5.70 11.28
N TRP A 150 -7.78 5.90 10.84
CA TRP A 150 -6.85 4.80 10.54
C TRP A 150 -6.26 4.18 11.81
N ILE A 151 -5.91 5.00 12.79
CA ILE A 151 -5.40 4.54 14.09
C ILE A 151 -6.46 3.69 14.83
N ASP A 152 -7.74 4.07 14.74
CA ASP A 152 -8.83 3.35 15.39
C ASP A 152 -9.23 2.03 14.70
N THR A 153 -8.82 1.81 13.45
CA THR A 153 -9.21 0.61 12.66
C THR A 153 -8.18 -0.52 12.66
N ASP A 154 -6.91 -0.24 12.94
CA ASP A 154 -5.87 -1.26 13.15
C ASP A 154 -5.75 -1.74 14.61
N GLY A 155 -6.53 -1.15 15.53
CA GLY A 155 -6.57 -1.49 16.96
C GLY A 155 -7.66 -2.47 17.41
N ARG A 156 -8.33 -3.20 16.50
CA ARG A 156 -9.36 -4.21 16.86
C ARG A 156 -9.23 -5.53 16.11
#